data_AF-U5E2W5-F1
#
_entry.id   AF-U5E2W5-F1
#
_cell.length_a   1.000
_cell.length_b   1.000
_cell.length_c   1.000
_cell.angle_alpha   90.00
_cell.angle_beta   90.00
_cell.angle_gamma   90.00
#
_symmetry.space_group_name_H-M   'P 1'
#
loop_
_entity.id
_entity.type
_entity.pdbx_description
1 polymer ?
#
loop_
_entity_poly.entity_id
_entity_poly.type
_entity_poly.pdbx_seq_one_letter_code
_entity_poly.pdbx_strand_id
1 'polypeptide(L)'
;MHFQLIFEAARRAGWLTEAIQVDHVAYGTILGPDGKPFKTRAGGTVRLMDLRDEAVARVRAVVAEKNPDLASAELETIAEQAGIGAVKYADLSTSGSRTTPSTLFE
;
A
#
# COMPACT_ATOMS: atom_id res chain seq x y z
N MET A 1 -14.98 -14.22 9.02
CA MET A 1 -15.92 -15.31 8.71
C MET A 1 -15.43 -16.28 7.62
N HIS A 2 -15.03 -15.86 6.41
CA HIS A 2 -14.66 -16.82 5.35
C HIS A 2 -13.48 -17.75 5.72
N PHE A 3 -12.31 -17.20 6.11
CA PHE A 3 -11.14 -18.00 6.47
C PHE A 3 -11.34 -18.87 7.71
N GLN A 4 -12.17 -18.45 8.66
CA GLN A 4 -12.53 -19.27 9.83
C GLN A 4 -13.24 -20.56 9.41
N LEU A 5 -14.14 -20.47 8.41
CA LEU A 5 -14.83 -21.65 7.87
C LEU A 5 -13.86 -22.58 7.12
N ILE A 6 -12.91 -22.02 6.37
CA ILE A 6 -11.88 -22.80 5.67
C ILE A 6 -11.01 -23.56 6.67
N PHE A 7 -10.52 -22.89 7.71
CA PHE A 7 -9.66 -23.51 8.72
C PHE A 7 -10.40 -24.61 9.48
N GLU A 8 -11.67 -24.39 9.82
CA GLU A 8 -12.50 -25.40 10.47
C GLU A 8 -12.75 -26.62 9.57
N ALA A 9 -13.05 -26.42 8.28
CA ALA A 9 -13.21 -27.51 7.33
C ALA A 9 -11.91 -28.32 7.18
N ALA A 10 -10.75 -27.66 7.10
CA ALA A 10 -9.45 -28.31 7.00
C ALA A 10 -9.09 -29.13 8.26
N ARG A 11 -9.47 -28.67 9.46
CA ARG A 11 -9.32 -29.46 10.70
C ARG A 11 -10.17 -30.73 10.67
N ARG A 12 -11.44 -30.61 10.27
CA ARG A 12 -12.35 -31.76 10.17
C ARG A 12 -11.90 -32.79 9.13
N ALA A 13 -11.25 -32.35 8.06
CA ALA A 13 -10.66 -33.21 7.05
C ALA A 13 -9.31 -33.84 7.48
N GLY A 14 -8.77 -33.46 8.64
CA GLY A 14 -7.47 -33.92 9.13
C GLY A 14 -6.27 -33.29 8.42
N TRP A 15 -6.47 -32.24 7.63
CA TRP A 15 -5.40 -31.54 6.89
C TRP A 15 -4.69 -30.51 7.75
N LEU A 16 -5.41 -29.87 8.67
CA LEU A 16 -4.85 -28.94 9.65
C LEU A 16 -4.76 -29.65 11.01
N THR A 17 -3.56 -30.08 11.38
CA THR A 17 -3.27 -30.76 12.65
C THR A 17 -2.75 -29.77 13.70
N GLU A 18 -2.68 -30.19 14.96
CA GLU A 18 -2.13 -29.38 16.07
C GLU A 18 -0.67 -28.94 15.87
N ALA A 19 0.06 -29.60 14.97
CA ALA A 19 1.42 -29.21 14.62
C ALA A 19 1.49 -28.01 13.65
N ILE A 20 0.37 -27.59 13.07
CA ILE A 20 0.30 -26.56 12.03
C ILE A 20 -0.42 -25.32 12.57
N GLN A 21 0.32 -24.22 12.72
CA GLN A 21 -0.25 -22.92 13.02
C GLN A 21 -0.78 -22.26 11.74
N VAL A 22 -1.97 -21.66 11.81
CA VAL A 22 -2.56 -20.89 10.70
C VAL A 22 -3.13 -19.58 11.21
N ASP A 23 -2.82 -18.50 10.50
CA ASP A 23 -3.26 -17.15 10.82
C ASP A 23 -3.85 -16.48 9.57
N HIS A 24 -5.01 -15.83 9.73
CA HIS A 24 -5.55 -14.94 8.72
C HIS A 24 -5.04 -13.51 8.99
N VAL A 25 -4.03 -13.10 8.22
CA VAL A 25 -3.45 -11.75 8.28
C VAL A 25 -4.39 -10.76 7.58
N ALA A 26 -5.41 -10.32 8.32
CA ALA A 26 -6.41 -9.39 7.82
C ALA A 26 -5.82 -7.99 7.61
N TYR A 27 -6.20 -7.34 6.52
CA TYR A 27 -5.90 -5.94 6.23
C TYR A 27 -7.18 -5.15 5.90
N GLY A 28 -7.17 -3.85 6.19
CA GLY A 28 -8.30 -2.96 5.94
C GLY A 28 -8.43 -2.51 4.49
N THR A 29 -9.55 -1.83 4.18
CA THR A 29 -9.75 -1.16 2.89
C THR A 29 -8.99 0.17 2.88
N ILE A 30 -8.34 0.49 1.76
CA ILE A 30 -7.76 1.83 1.53
C ILE A 30 -8.89 2.77 1.14
N LEU A 31 -9.06 3.86 1.88
CA LEU A 31 -10.08 4.88 1.61
C LEU A 31 -9.46 6.12 0.97
N GLY A 32 -10.19 6.76 0.06
CA GLY A 32 -9.92 8.10 -0.42
C GLY A 32 -10.10 9.17 0.66
N PRO A 33 -9.80 10.45 0.34
CA PRO A 33 -9.94 11.57 1.29
C PRO A 33 -11.40 11.81 1.70
N ASP A 34 -12.35 11.32 0.89
CA ASP A 34 -13.79 11.37 1.13
C ASP A 34 -14.30 10.23 2.01
N GLY A 35 -13.40 9.36 2.51
CA GLY A 35 -13.75 8.20 3.33
C GLY A 35 -14.41 7.06 2.55
N LYS A 36 -14.44 7.11 1.22
CA LYS A 36 -14.96 6.02 0.36
C LYS A 36 -13.80 5.17 -0.17
N PRO A 37 -14.04 3.96 -0.70
CA PRO A 37 -12.97 3.14 -1.28
C PRO A 37 -12.15 3.94 -2.29
N PHE A 38 -10.82 3.84 -2.19
CA PHE A 38 -9.90 4.60 -3.01
C PHE A 38 -10.14 4.33 -4.51
N LYS A 39 -10.42 5.41 -5.24
CA LYS A 39 -10.79 5.40 -6.66
C LYS A 39 -10.10 6.54 -7.37
N THR A 40 -9.98 6.42 -8.69
CA THR A 40 -9.54 7.53 -9.54
C THR A 40 -10.56 8.68 -9.44
N ARG A 41 -10.16 9.89 -9.84
CA ARG A 41 -11.09 11.05 -9.92
C ARG A 41 -12.30 10.79 -10.83
N ALA A 42 -12.18 9.89 -11.80
CA ALA A 42 -13.27 9.45 -12.67
C ALA A 42 -14.12 8.31 -12.07
N GLY A 43 -13.85 7.88 -10.83
CA GLY A 43 -14.60 6.84 -10.12
C GLY A 43 -14.22 5.40 -10.46
N GLY A 44 -13.17 5.21 -11.27
CA GLY A 44 -12.65 3.89 -11.68
C GLY A 44 -11.59 3.33 -10.73
N THR A 45 -11.15 2.10 -11.00
CA THR A 45 -10.05 1.44 -10.26
C THR A 45 -8.72 2.14 -10.53
N VAL A 46 -7.94 2.40 -9.48
CA VAL A 46 -6.58 2.94 -9.59
C VAL A 46 -5.64 1.81 -10.02
N ARG A 47 -4.85 2.00 -11.08
CA ARG A 47 -3.81 1.04 -11.45
C ARG A 47 -2.58 1.28 -10.59
N LEU A 48 -2.00 0.20 -10.06
CA LEU A 48 -0.80 0.29 -9.23
C LEU A 48 0.37 0.97 -9.95
N MET A 49 0.50 0.75 -11.27
CA MET A 49 1.52 1.41 -12.09
C MET A 49 1.34 2.93 -12.09
N ASP A 50 0.12 3.42 -12.28
CA ASP A 50 -0.14 4.86 -12.29
C ASP A 50 0.14 5.47 -10.91
N LEU A 51 -0.25 4.78 -9.82
CA LEU A 51 0.04 5.22 -8.45
C LEU A 51 1.54 5.30 -8.16
N ARG A 52 2.31 4.29 -8.62
CA ARG A 52 3.77 4.26 -8.49
C ARG A 52 4.39 5.45 -9.23
N ASP A 53 4.02 5.64 -10.48
CA ASP A 53 4.60 6.69 -11.34
C ASP A 53 4.26 8.09 -10.81
N GLU A 54 3.04 8.28 -10.28
CA GLU A 54 2.65 9.52 -9.61
C GLU A 54 3.48 9.77 -8.34
N ALA A 55 3.69 8.75 -7.50
CA ALA A 55 4.51 8.89 -6.29
C ALA A 55 5.96 9.27 -6.63
N VAL A 56 6.57 8.62 -7.62
CA VAL A 56 7.93 8.94 -8.08
C VAL A 56 7.99 10.36 -8.66
N ALA A 57 7.00 10.78 -9.46
CA ALA A 57 6.95 12.12 -10.03
C ALA A 57 6.83 13.22 -8.94
N ARG A 58 6.01 12.99 -7.91
CA ARG A 58 5.87 13.92 -6.77
C ARG A 58 7.19 14.07 -6.01
N VAL A 59 7.85 12.96 -5.70
CA VAL A 59 9.16 13.00 -5.02
C VAL A 59 10.21 13.68 -5.90
N ARG A 60 10.27 13.38 -7.20
CA ARG A 60 11.17 14.04 -8.15
C ARG A 60 11.01 15.57 -8.10
N ALA A 61 9.78 16.06 -8.13
CA ALA A 61 9.49 17.50 -8.06
C ALA A 61 9.99 18.12 -6.75
N VAL A 62 9.69 17.49 -5.61
CA VAL A 62 10.11 17.96 -4.28
C VAL A 62 11.64 17.98 -4.13
N VAL A 63 12.33 16.95 -4.63
CA VAL A 63 13.80 16.86 -4.52
C VAL A 63 14.47 17.87 -5.45
N ALA A 64 13.97 18.04 -6.68
CA ALA A 64 14.48 19.02 -7.64
C ALA A 64 14.30 20.47 -7.14
N GLU A 65 13.17 20.77 -6.50
CA GLU A 65 12.94 22.08 -5.88
C GLU A 65 13.93 22.35 -4.74
N LYS A 66 14.20 21.35 -3.90
CA LYS A 66 15.11 21.49 -2.74
C LYS A 66 16.59 21.47 -3.11
N ASN A 67 16.96 20.79 -4.19
CA ASN A 67 18.34 20.65 -4.64
C ASN A 67 18.44 20.89 -6.16
N PRO A 68 18.39 22.16 -6.62
CA PRO A 68 18.35 22.48 -8.05
C PRO A 68 19.60 22.04 -8.82
N ASP A 69 20.74 21.97 -8.14
CA ASP A 69 22.04 21.62 -8.75
C ASP A 69 22.33 20.11 -8.74
N LEU A 70 21.37 19.28 -8.28
CA LEU A 70 21.54 17.83 -8.20
C LEU A 70 21.64 17.22 -9.61
N ALA A 71 22.60 16.30 -9.79
CA ALA A 71 22.75 15.61 -11.07
C ALA A 71 21.48 14.82 -11.42
N SER A 72 21.04 14.88 -12.68
CA SER A 72 19.80 14.23 -13.12
C SER A 72 19.75 12.73 -12.80
N ALA A 73 20.86 11.99 -12.98
CA ALA A 73 20.90 10.56 -12.65
C ALA A 73 20.70 10.28 -11.15
N GLU A 74 21.22 11.15 -10.29
CA GLU A 74 21.07 11.05 -8.84
C GLU A 74 19.64 11.42 -8.41
N LEU A 75 19.07 12.48 -9.01
CA LEU A 75 17.68 12.87 -8.82
C LEU A 75 16.71 11.72 -9.15
N GLU A 76 16.90 11.05 -10.30
CA GLU A 76 16.05 9.92 -10.70
C GLU A 76 16.14 8.76 -9.72
N THR A 77 17.35 8.44 -9.25
CA THR A 77 17.58 7.37 -8.27
C THR A 77 16.86 7.67 -6.95
N ILE A 78 17.00 8.89 -6.43
CA ILE A 78 16.34 9.32 -5.19
C ILE A 78 14.82 9.30 -5.37
N ALA A 79 14.31 9.83 -6.49
CA ALA A 79 12.89 9.88 -6.77
C ALA A 79 12.25 8.50 -6.80
N GLU A 80 12.89 7.52 -7.43
CA GLU A 80 12.39 6.15 -7.50
C GLU A 80 12.38 5.48 -6.12
N GLN A 81 13.50 5.56 -5.39
CA GLN A 81 13.63 4.92 -4.07
C GLN A 81 12.68 5.53 -3.05
N ALA A 82 12.63 6.86 -2.94
CA ALA A 82 11.78 7.54 -1.98
C ALA A 82 10.30 7.52 -2.38
N GLY A 83 9.97 7.54 -3.68
CA GLY A 83 8.58 7.39 -4.14
C GLY A 83 7.99 6.04 -3.79
N ILE A 84 8.71 4.94 -4.08
CA ILE A 84 8.29 3.58 -3.71
C ILE A 84 8.29 3.41 -2.19
N GLY A 85 9.31 3.97 -1.51
CA GLY A 85 9.44 3.94 -0.06
C GLY A 85 8.27 4.62 0.64
N ALA A 86 7.86 5.80 0.16
CA ALA A 86 6.74 6.55 0.70
C ALA A 86 5.42 5.75 0.63
N VAL A 87 5.13 5.12 -0.51
CA VAL A 87 3.92 4.30 -0.67
C VAL A 87 3.90 3.13 0.31
N LYS A 88 5.03 2.41 0.42
CA LYS A 88 5.15 1.28 1.37
C LYS A 88 5.04 1.74 2.82
N TYR A 89 5.71 2.84 3.16
CA TYR A 89 5.71 3.37 4.51
C TYR A 89 4.32 3.87 4.92
N ALA A 90 3.61 4.56 4.03
CA ALA A 90 2.26 5.04 4.29
C ALA A 90 1.31 3.89 4.69
N ASP A 91 1.44 2.73 4.04
CA ASP A 91 0.66 1.53 4.38
C ASP A 91 1.15 0.89 5.69
N LEU A 92 2.46 0.57 5.78
CA LEU A 92 3.05 -0.21 6.89
C LEU A 92 3.20 0.55 8.20
N SER A 93 3.18 1.89 8.18
CA SER A 93 3.29 2.74 9.38
C SER A 93 2.02 2.75 10.23
N THR A 94 0.93 2.19 9.72
CA THR A 94 -0.36 2.10 10.41
C THR A 94 -0.66 0.66 10.80
N SER A 95 -1.41 0.45 11.89
CA SER A 95 -1.80 -0.90 12.31
C SER A 95 -2.70 -1.55 11.26
N GLY A 96 -2.30 -2.70 10.69
CA GLY A 96 -2.98 -3.34 9.54
C GLY A 96 -4.47 -3.68 9.72
N SER A 97 -5.00 -3.67 10.95
CA SER A 97 -6.43 -3.85 11.23
C SER A 97 -7.26 -2.56 11.11
N ARG A 98 -6.65 -1.41 10.87
CA ARG A 98 -7.31 -0.10 10.81
C ARG A 98 -7.39 0.35 9.35
N THR A 99 -8.55 0.82 8.95
CA THR A 99 -8.80 1.46 7.65
C THR A 99 -7.81 2.61 7.42
N THR A 100 -7.02 2.54 6.35
CA THR A 100 -5.98 3.55 6.03
C THR A 100 -6.61 4.69 5.20
N PRO A 101 -6.69 5.93 5.72
CA PRO A 101 -7.12 7.08 4.94
C PRO A 101 -6.02 7.51 3.94
N SER A 102 -6.38 7.81 2.70
CA SER A 102 -5.44 8.21 1.64
C SER A 102 -4.86 9.62 1.82
N THR A 103 -5.21 10.32 2.90
CA THR A 103 -4.65 11.65 3.21
C THR A 103 -3.15 11.61 3.53
N LEU A 104 -2.53 10.42 3.54
CA LEU A 104 -1.08 10.22 3.64
C LEU A 104 -0.33 10.37 2.31
N PHE A 105 -1.03 10.63 1.20
CA PHE A 105 -0.46 10.81 -0.14
C PHE A 105 -0.45 12.27 -0.64
N GLU A 106 -0.75 13.23 0.24
CA GLU A 106 -0.60 14.67 -0.05
C GLU A 106 0.78 15.20 0.35
#